data_AF-R4LKC2-F1
#
_entry.id   AF-R4LKC2-F1
#
_cell.length_a   1.000
_cell.length_b   1.000
_cell.length_c   1.000
_cell.angle_alpha   90.00
_cell.angle_beta   90.00
_cell.angle_gamma   90.00
#
_symmetry.space_group_name_H-M   'P 1'
#
loop_
_entity.id
_entity.type
_entity.pdbx_description
1 polymer ?
#
loop_
_entity_poly.entity_id
_entity_poly.type
_entity_poly.pdbx_seq_one_letter_code
_entity_poly.pdbx_strand_id
1 'polypeptide(L)' 'MRISQARASAIENGEVDSAEVGTLRNYIAALGGRLEIIADFGAHSLRLN' A
#
# COMPACT_ATOMS: atom_id res chain seq x y z
N MET A 1 0.82 -10.28 -16.04
CA MET A 1 -0.09 -9.13 -15.74
C MET A 1 0.69 -7.84 -15.91
N ARG A 2 0.36 -6.98 -16.88
CA ARG A 2 0.92 -5.62 -16.96
C ARG A 2 -0.12 -4.65 -16.43
N ILE A 3 0.12 -4.09 -15.25
CA ILE A 3 -0.54 -2.86 -14.83
C ILE A 3 -0.19 -1.76 -15.83
N SER A 4 -1.16 -0.91 -16.17
CA SER A 4 -0.92 0.20 -17.08
C SER A 4 0.09 1.17 -16.47
N GLN A 5 0.93 1.79 -17.30
CA GLN A 5 1.89 2.81 -16.85
C GLN A 5 1.19 3.97 -16.13
N ALA A 6 -0.02 4.33 -16.55
CA ALA A 6 -0.84 5.32 -15.85
C ALA A 6 -1.19 4.90 -14.42
N ARG A 7 -1.49 3.60 -14.20
CA ARG A 7 -1.80 3.07 -12.87
C ARG A 7 -0.55 2.92 -12.00
N ALA A 8 0.59 2.58 -12.58
CA ALA A 8 1.88 2.62 -11.88
C ALA A 8 2.24 4.05 -11.46
N SER A 9 2.10 5.02 -12.37
CA SER A 9 2.35 6.45 -12.11
C SER A 9 1.44 7.02 -11.01
N ALA A 10 0.14 6.70 -11.00
CA ALA A 10 -0.76 7.17 -9.95
C ALA A 10 -0.38 6.61 -8.56
N ILE A 11 0.18 5.40 -8.51
CA ILE A 11 0.72 4.80 -7.28
C ILE A 11 2.04 5.48 -6.89
N GLU A 12 2.96 5.68 -7.85
CA GLU A 12 4.25 6.36 -7.65
C GLU A 12 4.09 7.82 -7.19
N ASN A 13 3.02 8.48 -7.61
CA ASN A 13 2.68 9.85 -7.20
C ASN A 13 1.82 9.91 -5.92
N GLY A 14 1.54 8.78 -5.27
CA GLY A 14 0.82 8.73 -3.99
C GLY A 14 -0.68 9.02 -4.06
N GLU A 15 -1.26 9.08 -5.27
CA GLU A 15 -2.68 9.38 -5.47
C GLU A 15 -3.59 8.25 -5.00
N VAL A 16 -3.12 7.00 -5.10
CA VAL A 16 -3.86 5.79 -4.72
C VAL A 16 -3.60 5.39 -3.26
N ASP A 17 -2.48 5.81 -2.68
CA ASP A 17 -2.01 5.39 -1.36
C ASP A 17 -2.53 6.28 -0.21
N SER A 18 -3.01 7.49 -0.51
CA SER A 18 -3.29 8.48 0.54
C SER A 18 -4.64 8.27 1.26
N ALA A 19 -5.71 7.93 0.54
CA ALA A 19 -7.06 7.97 1.10
C ALA A 19 -7.48 6.67 1.83
N GLU A 20 -7.46 5.53 1.15
CA GLU A 20 -7.97 4.25 1.72
C GLU A 20 -6.96 3.59 2.67
N VAL A 21 -5.69 3.49 2.25
CA VAL A 21 -4.61 2.97 3.11
C VAL A 21 -4.40 3.88 4.32
N GLY A 22 -4.53 5.20 4.15
CA GLY A 22 -4.50 6.16 5.26
C GLY A 22 -5.63 5.91 6.28
N THR A 23 -6.84 5.65 5.80
CA THR A 23 -7.99 5.33 6.67
C THR A 23 -7.76 4.04 7.46
N LEU A 24 -7.30 2.98 6.81
CA LEU A 24 -6.97 1.71 7.47
C LEU A 24 -5.83 1.86 8.48
N ARG A 25 -4.79 2.62 8.13
CA ARG A 25 -3.66 2.93 9.03
C ARG A 25 -4.15 3.62 10.30
N ASN A 26 -4.99 4.64 10.16
CA ASN A 26 -5.53 5.40 11.29
C ASN A 26 -6.42 4.53 12.19
N TYR A 27 -7.28 3.71 11.58
CA TYR A 27 -8.14 2.79 12.32
C TYR A 27 -7.33 1.77 13.14
N ILE A 28 -6.34 1.13 12.51
CA ILE A 28 -5.46 0.15 13.18
C ILE A 28 -4.62 0.83 14.27
N ALA A 29 -4.10 2.03 14.03
CA ALA A 29 -3.35 2.79 15.02
C ALA A 29 -4.21 3.18 16.23
N ALA A 30 -5.49 3.52 16.01
CA ALA A 30 -6.44 3.81 17.09
C ALA A 30 -6.69 2.59 18.00
N LEU A 31 -6.51 1.38 17.49
CA LEU A 31 -6.57 0.12 18.25
C LEU A 31 -5.21 -0.26 18.89
N GLY A 32 -4.18 0.58 18.77
CA GLY A 32 -2.82 0.30 19.24
C GLY A 32 -2.03 -0.66 18.34
N GLY A 33 -2.54 -0.95 17.14
CA GLY A 33 -1.92 -1.84 16.17
C GLY A 33 -0.99 -1.12 15.19
N ARG A 34 -0.35 -1.90 14.32
CA ARG A 34 0.47 -1.43 13.21
C ARG A 34 -0.02 -2.08 11.91
N LEU A 35 -0.34 -1.27 10.91
CA LEU A 35 -0.63 -1.76 9.56
C LEU A 35 0.68 -2.15 8.88
N GLU A 36 0.73 -3.36 8.33
CA GLU A 36 1.84 -3.85 7.49
C GLU A 36 1.29 -4.21 6.11
N ILE A 37 1.86 -3.66 5.05
CA ILE A 37 1.49 -3.98 3.67
C ILE A 37 2.63 -4.78 3.04
N ILE A 38 2.31 -6.00 2.62
CA ILE A 38 3.26 -6.94 2.05
C ILE A 38 2.82 -7.25 0.63
N ALA A 39 3.66 -6.93 -0.34
CA ALA A 39 3.53 -7.40 -1.70
C ALA A 39 4.33 -8.70 -1.83
N ASP A 40 3.63 -9.82 -2.02
CA ASP A 40 4.23 -11.14 -2.20
C ASP A 40 4.32 -11.50 -3.69
N PHE A 41 5.53 -11.82 -4.15
CA PHE A 41 5.82 -12.24 -5.52
C PHE A 41 6.28 -13.70 -5.59
N GLY A 42 6.10 -14.48 -4.53
CA GLY A 42 6.48 -15.88 -4.40
C GLY A 42 7.98 -16.11 -4.18
N ALA A 43 8.84 -15.50 -5.01
CA ALA A 43 10.30 -15.59 -4.86
C ALA A 43 10.86 -14.57 -3.87
N HIS A 44 10.16 -13.45 -3.68
CA HIS A 44 10.52 -12.41 -2.73
C HIS A 44 9.28 -11.64 -2.30
N SER A 45 9.40 -10.96 -1.18
CA SER A 45 8.35 -10.12 -0.61
C SER A 45 8.89 -8.72 -0.42
N LEU A 46 8.10 -7.70 -0.78
CA LEU A 46 8.42 -6.32 -0.49
C LEU A 46 7.51 -5.83 0.64
N ARG A 47 8.12 -5.22 1.64
CA ARG A 47 7.41 -4.58 2.75
C ARG A 47 7.39 -3.08 2.53
N LEU A 48 6.19 -2.50 2.54
CA LEU A 48 5.99 -1.05 2.49
C LEU A 48 5.92 -0.54 3.94
N ASN A 49 6.73 0.46 4.27
CA ASN A 49 6.80 1.07 5.61
C ASN A 49 5.98 2.38 5.65
#